data_AF-A0A4R5P7P1-F1
#
_entry.id   AF-A0A4R5P7P1-F1
#
_cell.length_a   1.000
_cell.length_b   1.000
_cell.length_c   1.000
_cell.angle_alpha   90.00
_cell.angle_beta   90.00
_cell.angle_gamma   90.00
#
_symmetry.space_group_name_H-M   'P 1'
#
loop_
_entity.id
_entity.type
_entity.pdbx_description
1 polymer ?
#
loop_
_entity_poly.entity_id
_entity_poly.type
_entity_poly.pdbx_seq_one_letter_code
_entity_poly.pdbx_strand_id
1 'polypeptide(L)'
;MELPISFDGLATDGGRSIVYGEPYTTADGTMVITVAKVRSRGRSPEGEALETLARPLGVFVVKDGDAQWRPAFNADRASTLGILTGMLAAVLGLAAVIRRPPWPDLTAPGWSPAENPQWWRGRR
;
A
#
# COMPACT_ATOMS: atom_id res chain seq x y z
N MET A 1 -36.13 6.96 6.05
CA MET A 1 -34.74 6.80 6.52
C MET A 1 -34.05 8.13 6.30
N GLU A 2 -34.07 8.99 7.31
CA GLU A 2 -33.29 10.23 7.31
C GLU A 2 -31.92 9.93 7.90
N LEU A 3 -30.85 10.33 7.22
CA LEU A 3 -29.49 10.22 7.76
C LEU A 3 -29.27 11.39 8.72
N PRO A 4 -28.99 11.17 10.02
CA PRO A 4 -28.61 12.25 10.92
C PRO A 4 -27.24 12.79 10.50
N ILE A 5 -27.21 14.06 10.05
CA ILE A 5 -26.04 14.76 9.52
C ILE A 5 -25.27 15.51 10.63
N SER A 6 -25.49 15.20 11.91
CA SER A 6 -24.89 15.97 13.01
C SER A 6 -23.46 15.49 13.30
N PHE A 7 -22.48 16.18 12.73
CA PHE A 7 -21.05 16.03 13.04
C PHE A 7 -20.56 16.99 14.14
N ASP A 8 -21.47 17.71 14.81
CA ASP A 8 -21.17 18.83 15.71
C ASP A 8 -20.52 18.45 17.06
N GLY A 9 -20.39 17.15 17.36
CA GLY A 9 -19.84 16.66 18.64
C GLY A 9 -18.38 16.20 18.60
N LEU A 10 -17.69 16.27 17.47
CA LEU A 10 -16.34 15.72 17.34
C LEU A 10 -15.32 16.66 17.99
N ALA A 11 -14.95 16.41 19.25
CA ALA A 11 -13.80 17.06 19.87
C ALA A 11 -12.56 16.87 18.98
N THR A 12 -12.17 17.94 18.27
CA THR A 12 -11.00 17.93 17.38
C THR A 12 -9.80 18.48 18.13
N ASP A 13 -8.96 17.59 18.65
CA ASP A 13 -7.61 18.02 19.01
C ASP A 13 -6.78 18.09 17.71
N GLY A 14 -6.38 19.29 17.29
CA GLY A 14 -5.39 19.48 16.21
C GLY A 14 -5.71 18.92 14.81
N GLY A 15 -6.98 18.90 14.37
CA GLY A 15 -7.35 18.63 12.97
C GLY A 15 -7.36 17.15 12.55
N ARG A 16 -7.29 16.22 13.51
CA ARG A 16 -7.50 14.78 13.30
C ARG A 16 -8.42 14.25 14.40
N SER A 17 -9.69 13.98 14.08
CA SER A 17 -10.61 13.35 15.03
C SER A 17 -10.71 11.85 14.76
N ILE A 18 -10.59 11.05 15.82
CA ILE A 18 -11.04 9.65 15.82
C ILE A 18 -12.51 9.68 16.23
N VAL A 19 -13.34 8.99 15.47
CA VAL A 19 -14.79 8.93 15.66
C VAL A 19 -15.18 7.48 15.92
N TYR A 20 -15.97 7.29 16.97
CA TYR A 20 -16.62 6.03 17.28
C TYR A 20 -18.05 6.09 16.78
N GLY A 21 -18.47 5.09 16.00
CA GLY A 21 -19.86 4.95 15.60
C GLY A 21 -20.73 4.49 16.77
N GLU A 22 -22.03 4.63 16.61
CA GLU A 22 -23.01 4.13 17.58
C GLU A 22 -22.84 2.61 17.76
N PRO A 23 -22.62 2.13 19.00
CA PRO A 23 -22.56 0.71 19.27
C PRO A 23 -23.90 0.05 18.93
N TYR A 24 -23.86 -1.03 18.16
CA TYR A 24 -25.05 -1.84 17.92
C TYR A 24 -24.78 -3.30 18.26
N THR A 25 -25.82 -3.95 18.78
CA THR A 25 -25.78 -5.36 19.18
C THR A 25 -26.39 -6.21 18.09
N THR A 26 -25.65 -7.22 17.66
CA THR A 26 -26.13 -8.25 16.71
C THR A 26 -27.04 -9.24 17.44
N ALA A 27 -27.89 -9.98 16.71
CA ALA A 27 -28.81 -10.98 17.29
C ALA A 27 -28.13 -11.98 18.25
N ASP A 28 -26.85 -12.28 18.01
CA ASP A 28 -26.05 -13.21 18.81
C ASP A 28 -25.44 -12.59 20.09
N GLY A 29 -25.91 -11.40 20.50
CA GLY A 29 -25.40 -10.68 21.68
C GLY A 29 -24.02 -10.03 21.49
N THR A 30 -23.50 -10.01 20.27
CA THR A 30 -22.21 -9.40 19.95
C THR A 30 -22.35 -7.90 19.72
N MET A 31 -21.62 -7.09 20.49
CA MET A 31 -21.59 -5.64 20.32
C MET A 31 -20.49 -5.24 19.32
N VAL A 32 -20.85 -4.40 18.36
CA VAL A 32 -19.92 -3.89 17.34
C VAL A 32 -19.83 -2.38 17.47
N ILE A 33 -18.61 -1.86 17.59
CA ILE A 33 -18.31 -0.42 17.65
C ILE A 33 -17.40 -0.09 16.48
N THR A 34 -17.88 0.71 15.52
CA THR A 34 -17.08 1.10 14.36
C THR A 34 -16.16 2.26 14.72
N VAL A 35 -14.97 2.30 14.12
CA VAL A 35 -13.98 3.36 14.37
C VAL A 35 -13.50 3.91 13.04
N ALA A 36 -13.59 5.24 12.90
CA ALA A 36 -13.14 5.96 11.72
C ALA A 36 -12.22 7.12 12.10
N LYS A 37 -11.26 7.43 11.23
CA LYS A 37 -10.47 8.64 11.28
C LYS A 37 -11.10 9.67 10.36
N VAL A 38 -11.51 10.80 10.92
CA VAL A 38 -12.05 11.92 10.15
C VAL A 38 -10.96 12.98 10.00
N ARG A 39 -10.83 13.47 8.77
CA ARG A 39 -9.95 14.58 8.43
C ARG A 39 -10.71 15.59 7.59
N SER A 40 -10.58 16.87 7.93
CA SER A 40 -10.99 17.95 7.05
C SER A 40 -9.81 18.32 6.14
N ARG A 41 -10.06 18.47 4.85
CA ARG A 41 -9.09 18.88 3.84
C ARG A 41 -9.54 20.18 3.21
N GLY A 42 -8.63 21.15 3.14
CA GLY A 42 -8.94 22.48 2.64
C GLY A 42 -9.74 23.29 3.66
N ARG A 43 -9.56 24.61 3.60
CA ARG A 43 -10.25 25.57 4.44
C ARG A 43 -10.74 26.70 3.55
N SER A 44 -12.03 27.04 3.66
CA SER A 44 -12.62 28.22 3.03
C SER A 44 -11.90 29.47 3.55
N PRO A 45 -11.87 30.58 2.80
CA PRO A 45 -11.49 31.89 3.35
C PRO A 45 -12.23 32.25 4.65
N GLU A 46 -13.49 31.81 4.82
CA GLU A 46 -14.25 31.99 6.07
C GLU A 46 -13.93 30.95 7.18
N GLY A 47 -13.01 30.01 6.94
CA GLY A 47 -12.57 29.03 7.95
C GLY A 47 -13.27 27.67 7.91
N GLU A 48 -14.32 27.52 7.10
CA GLU A 48 -15.07 26.26 6.97
C GLU A 48 -14.27 25.15 6.26
N ALA A 49 -14.55 23.89 6.62
CA ALA A 49 -13.92 22.74 5.97
C ALA A 49 -14.50 22.53 4.57
N LEU A 50 -13.65 22.56 3.53
CA LEU A 50 -14.10 22.40 2.14
C LEU A 50 -14.42 20.93 1.79
N GLU A 51 -13.70 19.98 2.39
CA GLU A 51 -13.89 18.55 2.15
C GLU A 51 -13.70 17.78 3.46
N THR A 52 -14.68 16.98 3.87
CA THR A 52 -14.55 16.08 5.02
C THR A 52 -14.39 14.66 4.53
N LEU A 53 -13.28 14.01 4.92
CA LEU A 53 -12.96 12.65 4.55
C LEU A 53 -12.95 11.76 5.79
N ALA A 54 -13.83 10.76 5.80
CA ALA A 54 -13.84 9.68 6.77
C ALA A 54 -13.08 8.47 6.21
N ARG A 55 -12.13 7.93 6.98
CA ARG A 55 -11.41 6.70 6.67
C ARG A 55 -11.69 5.66 7.75
N PRO A 56 -12.29 4.50 7.43
CA PRO A 56 -12.48 3.45 8.43
C PRO A 56 -11.12 2.97 8.93
N LEU A 57 -10.97 2.84 10.24
CA LEU A 57 -9.80 2.26 10.88
C LEU A 57 -10.02 0.80 11.25
N GLY A 58 -11.25 0.46 11.62
CA GLY A 58 -11.62 -0.89 12.04
C GLY A 58 -12.89 -0.89 12.88
N VAL A 59 -13.13 -2.02 13.53
CA VAL A 59 -14.25 -2.22 14.44
C VAL A 59 -13.76 -2.92 15.70
N PHE A 60 -14.29 -2.51 16.86
CA PHE A 60 -14.22 -3.32 18.07
C PHE A 60 -15.41 -4.28 18.09
N VAL A 61 -15.13 -5.54 18.35
CA VAL A 61 -16.12 -6.60 18.52
C VAL A 61 -16.04 -7.05 19.96
N VAL A 62 -17.10 -6.82 20.72
CA VAL A 62 -17.19 -7.21 22.12
C VAL A 62 -18.22 -8.33 22.26
N LYS A 63 -17.80 -9.47 22.82
CA LYS A 63 -18.66 -10.62 23.06
C LYS A 63 -18.25 -11.32 24.35
N ASP A 64 -19.20 -11.64 25.22
CA ASP A 64 -18.97 -12.39 26.46
C ASP A 64 -17.87 -11.77 27.36
N GLY A 65 -17.73 -10.44 27.33
CA GLY A 65 -16.70 -9.70 28.07
C GLY A 65 -15.32 -9.67 27.39
N ASP A 66 -15.13 -10.35 26.25
CA ASP A 66 -13.92 -10.27 25.43
C ASP A 66 -14.05 -9.19 24.36
N ALA A 67 -13.05 -8.31 24.26
CA ALA A 67 -13.02 -7.20 23.32
C ALA A 67 -11.90 -7.39 22.30
N GLN A 68 -12.27 -7.58 21.04
CA GLN A 68 -11.36 -7.86 19.93
C GLN A 68 -11.35 -6.70 18.93
N TRP A 69 -10.16 -6.22 18.57
CA TRP A 69 -9.99 -5.23 17.51
C TRP A 69 -9.88 -5.91 16.14
N ARG A 70 -10.66 -5.43 15.17
CA ARG A 70 -10.62 -5.88 13.78
C ARG A 70 -10.28 -4.69 12.87
N PRO A 71 -9.07 -4.62 12.30
CA PRO A 71 -8.68 -3.49 11.46
C PRO A 71 -9.41 -3.51 10.11
N ALA A 72 -9.72 -2.32 9.59
CA ALA A 72 -10.19 -2.13 8.23
C ALA A 72 -8.99 -2.20 7.26
N PHE A 73 -8.55 -3.43 6.95
CA PHE A 73 -7.44 -3.67 6.05
C PHE A 73 -7.88 -3.55 4.58
N ASN A 74 -7.16 -2.73 3.80
CA ASN A 74 -7.39 -2.61 2.36
C ASN A 74 -6.43 -3.53 1.61
N ALA A 75 -6.91 -4.74 1.28
CA ALA A 75 -6.13 -5.75 0.58
C ALA A 75 -5.71 -5.29 -0.83
N ASP A 76 -6.58 -4.61 -1.56
CA ASP A 76 -6.29 -4.16 -2.94
C ASP A 76 -5.10 -3.20 -3.00
N ARG A 77 -5.05 -2.25 -2.05
CA ARG A 77 -3.94 -1.31 -1.92
C ARG A 77 -2.65 -2.04 -1.55
N ALA A 78 -2.70 -3.01 -0.65
CA ALA A 78 -1.53 -3.80 -0.26
C ALA A 78 -1.01 -4.64 -1.45
N SER A 79 -1.92 -5.31 -2.15
CA SER A 79 -1.62 -6.09 -3.36
C SER A 79 -1.00 -5.22 -4.45
N THR A 80 -1.58 -4.04 -4.71
CA THR A 80 -1.06 -3.11 -5.71
C THR A 80 0.35 -2.67 -5.39
N LEU A 81 0.64 -2.33 -4.13
CA LEU A 81 2.00 -1.99 -3.69
C LEU A 81 2.96 -3.16 -3.87
N GLY A 82 2.58 -4.37 -3.47
CA GLY A 82 3.40 -5.57 -3.63
C GLY A 82 3.72 -5.87 -5.10
N ILE A 83 2.73 -5.77 -5.98
CA ILE A 83 2.90 -5.98 -7.43
C ILE A 83 3.84 -4.92 -8.02
N LEU A 84 3.64 -3.63 -7.69
CA LEU A 84 4.51 -2.56 -8.19
C LEU A 84 5.94 -2.69 -7.70
N THR A 85 6.13 -3.02 -6.41
CA THR A 85 7.46 -3.25 -5.85
C THR A 85 8.13 -4.46 -6.51
N GLY A 86 7.42 -5.57 -6.68
CA GLY A 86 7.94 -6.77 -7.34
C GLY A 86 8.30 -6.52 -8.80
N MET A 87 7.44 -5.81 -9.54
CA MET A 87 7.70 -5.41 -10.91
C MET A 87 8.93 -4.52 -11.02
N LEU A 88 9.06 -3.51 -10.14
CA LEU A 88 10.23 -2.63 -10.12
C LEU A 88 11.51 -3.42 -9.80
N ALA A 89 11.47 -4.31 -8.80
CA ALA A 89 12.60 -5.16 -8.46
C ALA A 89 13.01 -6.06 -9.63
N ALA A 90 12.04 -6.66 -10.34
CA ALA A 90 12.30 -7.48 -11.53
C ALA A 90 12.96 -6.68 -12.65
N VAL A 91 12.47 -5.47 -12.94
CA VAL A 91 13.06 -4.58 -13.95
C VAL A 91 14.50 -4.21 -13.59
N LEU A 92 14.75 -3.83 -12.33
CA LEU A 92 16.10 -3.50 -11.87
C LEU A 92 17.03 -4.72 -11.90
N GLY A 93 16.53 -5.91 -11.53
CA GLY A 93 17.27 -7.16 -11.61
C GLY A 93 17.67 -7.50 -13.05
N LEU A 94 16.72 -7.43 -14.00
CA LEU A 94 17.00 -7.64 -15.42
C LEU A 94 17.99 -6.59 -15.97
N ALA A 95 17.81 -5.31 -15.61
CA ALA A 95 18.72 -4.25 -16.02
C ALA A 95 20.13 -4.45 -15.47
N ALA A 96 20.26 -4.95 -14.23
CA ALA A 96 21.54 -5.29 -13.63
C ALA A 96 22.22 -6.44 -14.38
N VAL A 97 21.48 -7.50 -14.71
CA VAL A 97 21.98 -8.63 -15.52
C VAL A 97 22.44 -8.17 -16.90
N ILE A 98 21.69 -7.26 -17.56
CA ILE A 98 22.10 -6.72 -18.87
C ILE A 98 23.35 -5.83 -18.76
N ARG A 99 23.44 -4.97 -17.73
CA ARG A 99 24.58 -4.06 -17.56
C ARG A 99 25.85 -4.75 -17.09
N ARG A 100 25.73 -5.77 -16.26
CA ARG A 100 26.84 -6.51 -15.67
C ARG A 100 26.47 -7.99 -15.70
N PRO A 101 26.56 -8.62 -16.88
CA PRO A 101 26.29 -10.04 -17.00
C PRO A 101 27.13 -10.80 -15.98
N PRO A 102 26.51 -11.65 -15.14
CA PRO A 102 27.23 -12.38 -14.09
C PRO A 102 28.08 -13.52 -14.65
N TRP A 103 27.97 -13.83 -15.94
CA TRP A 103 28.77 -14.88 -16.56
C TRP A 103 30.17 -14.37 -16.93
N PRO A 104 31.19 -15.24 -16.82
CA PRO A 104 32.52 -14.97 -17.31
C PRO A 104 32.49 -14.61 -18.81
N ASP A 105 33.44 -13.77 -19.23
CA ASP A 105 33.63 -13.46 -20.65
C ASP A 105 33.80 -14.77 -21.44
N LEU A 106 32.92 -14.99 -22.41
CA LEU A 106 32.87 -16.22 -23.21
C LEU A 106 33.83 -16.15 -24.40
N THR A 107 34.62 -15.08 -24.52
CA THR A 107 35.79 -15.10 -25.38
C THR A 107 36.76 -16.16 -24.85
N ALA A 108 37.04 -17.18 -25.68
CA ALA A 108 37.94 -18.26 -25.29
C ALA A 108 39.28 -17.65 -24.82
N PRO A 109 39.81 -18.04 -23.65
CA PRO A 109 41.10 -17.54 -23.18
C PRO A 109 42.17 -17.79 -24.26
N GLY A 110 42.78 -16.71 -24.76
CA GLY A 110 43.80 -16.77 -25.82
C GLY A 110 43.27 -16.82 -27.26
N TRP A 111 41.98 -16.54 -27.48
CA TRP A 111 41.47 -16.31 -28.83
C TRP A 111 41.31 -14.82 -29.09
N SER A 112 42.32 -14.21 -29.72
CA SER A 112 42.18 -12.90 -30.36
C SER A 112 42.55 -12.97 -31.85
N PRO A 113 41.89 -12.21 -32.74
CA PRO A 113 42.29 -12.10 -34.14
C PRO A 113 43.72 -11.57 -34.33
N ALA A 114 44.25 -10.84 -33.35
CA ALA A 114 45.62 -10.34 -33.32
C ALA A 114 46.64 -11.43 -33.00
N GLU A 115 46.28 -12.41 -32.18
CA GLU A 115 47.14 -13.56 -31.82
C GLU A 115 47.04 -14.72 -32.82
N ASN A 116 45.95 -14.81 -33.61
CA ASN A 116 45.76 -15.88 -34.59
C ASN A 116 45.44 -15.35 -36.01
N PRO A 117 46.39 -14.69 -36.71
CA PRO A 117 46.14 -14.04 -38.00
C PRO A 117 45.78 -14.98 -39.16
N GLN A 118 45.92 -16.30 -38.96
CA GLN A 118 45.64 -17.32 -39.97
C GLN A 118 44.21 -17.88 -39.93
N TRP A 119 43.34 -17.35 -39.07
CA TRP A 119 41.98 -17.85 -38.86
C TRP A 119 41.10 -17.85 -40.13
N TRP A 120 41.42 -16.99 -41.10
CA TRP A 120 40.71 -16.89 -42.38
C TRP A 120 41.04 -18.02 -43.37
N ARG A 121 42.13 -18.77 -43.15
CA ARG A 121 42.60 -19.78 -44.13
C ARG A 121 41.81 -21.09 -44.12
N GLY A 122 41.02 -21.35 -43.06
CA GLY A 122 40.26 -22.59 -42.90
C GLY A 122 38.78 -22.51 -43.32
N ARG A 123 38.30 -21.36 -43.80
CA ARG A 123 36.90 -21.18 -44.27
C ARG A 123 36.81 -21.26 -45.79
N ARG A 124 37.14 -22.42 -46.36
CA ARG A 124 36.75 -22.79 -47.72
C ARG A 124 35.80 -23.96 -47.69
#